data_AF-A0A9E3K4H1-F1
#
_entry.id   AF-A0A9E3K4H1-F1
#
_cell.length_a   1.000
_cell.length_b   1.000
_cell.length_c   1.000
_cell.angle_alpha   90.00
_cell.angle_beta   90.00
_cell.angle_gamma   90.00
#
_symmetry.space_group_name_H-M   'P 1'
#
loop_
_entity.id
_entity.type
_entity.pdbx_description
1 polymer ?
#
loop_
_entity_poly.entity_id
_entity_poly.type
_entity_poly.pdbx_seq_one_letter_code
_entity_poly.pdbx_strand_id
1 'polypeptide(L)'
;MTLNINDKYIWDFWHVEEDGQQHLFFLQAPRAIGNPDLRHWNVSIGHAVSTDLRDWTVRDTAFGPSASPAWDDYTTWTGSIMQAEGRYHLFYTGTCRAENGLRQRIGHATSDSLDGPWTRVGNGLALDLDERFYEEYEEGRWHDRALRDPWVMAEKIDGLYHMFYTARR
;
A
#
# COMPACT_ATOMS: atom_id res chain seq x y z
N MET A 1 14.27 12.09 16.67
CA MET A 1 15.15 11.12 15.95
C MET A 1 14.49 10.81 14.60
N THR A 2 15.13 10.12 13.65
CA THR A 2 14.39 9.58 12.48
C THR A 2 13.88 8.19 12.85
N LEU A 3 12.69 7.78 12.37
CA LEU A 3 12.19 6.42 12.60
C LEU A 3 13.25 5.40 12.13
N ASN A 4 13.63 4.49 13.02
CA ASN A 4 14.56 3.40 12.74
C ASN A 4 14.08 2.13 13.44
N ILE A 5 13.96 1.04 12.68
CA ILE A 5 13.56 -0.28 13.17
C ILE A 5 14.69 -1.25 12.83
N ASN A 6 15.42 -1.70 13.85
CA ASN A 6 16.71 -2.38 13.67
C ASN A 6 16.63 -3.69 12.89
N ASP A 7 15.52 -4.42 13.00
CA ASP A 7 15.29 -5.72 12.38
C ASP A 7 14.47 -5.64 11.08
N LYS A 8 14.14 -4.44 10.60
CA LYS A 8 13.37 -4.22 9.37
C LYS A 8 14.14 -3.40 8.35
N TYR A 9 13.94 -3.74 7.07
CA TYR A 9 14.05 -2.75 6.01
C TYR A 9 12.76 -1.93 6.03
N ILE A 10 12.88 -0.61 5.96
CA ILE A 10 11.74 0.31 5.81
C ILE A 10 12.01 1.20 4.60
N TRP A 11 11.01 1.48 3.78
CA TRP A 11 11.17 2.35 2.61
C TRP A 11 9.96 3.27 2.41
N ASP A 12 9.31 3.24 1.25
CA ASP A 12 8.21 4.13 0.88
C ASP A 12 7.22 4.29 2.05
N PHE A 13 6.81 5.53 2.27
CA PHE A 13 5.95 5.89 3.39
C PHE A 13 4.90 6.92 2.97
N TRP A 14 3.80 6.94 3.71
CA TRP A 14 2.77 7.97 3.64
C TRP A 14 2.30 8.30 5.06
N HIS A 15 1.75 9.50 5.24
CA HIS A 15 1.35 10.01 6.55
C HIS A 15 -0.12 10.43 6.55
N VAL A 16 -0.74 10.31 7.72
CA VAL A 16 -2.07 10.85 8.04
C VAL A 16 -1.97 11.49 9.42
N GLU A 17 -2.65 12.61 9.61
CA GLU A 17 -2.77 13.27 10.91
C GLU A 17 -4.21 13.09 11.43
N GLU A 18 -4.35 12.71 12.71
CA GLU A 18 -5.63 12.59 13.40
C GLU A 18 -5.47 13.13 14.84
N ASP A 19 -6.26 14.14 15.20
CA ASP A 19 -6.34 14.72 16.55
C ASP A 19 -4.99 15.10 17.19
N GLY A 20 -4.08 15.65 16.38
CA GLY A 20 -2.72 16.04 16.77
C GLY A 20 -1.71 14.89 16.80
N GLN A 21 -2.13 13.66 16.48
CA GLN A 21 -1.27 12.50 16.34
C GLN A 21 -0.92 12.26 14.87
N GLN A 22 0.36 12.04 14.60
CA GLN A 22 0.90 11.71 13.29
C GLN A 22 0.93 10.19 13.17
N HIS A 23 0.25 9.64 12.16
CA HIS A 23 0.27 8.23 11.79
C HIS A 23 1.12 8.07 10.54
N LEU A 24 2.27 7.41 10.67
CA LEU A 24 3.16 7.07 9.57
C LEU A 24 2.97 5.62 9.20
N PHE A 25 2.58 5.39 7.95
CA PHE A 25 2.52 4.07 7.33
C PHE A 25 3.70 3.92 6.40
N PHE A 26 4.30 2.73 6.38
CA PHE A 26 5.52 2.51 5.62
C PHE A 26 5.61 1.07 5.16
N LEU A 27 6.25 0.85 4.02
CA LEU A 27 6.59 -0.50 3.59
C LEU A 27 7.73 -1.04 4.44
N GLN A 28 7.59 -2.29 4.87
CA GLN A 28 8.59 -2.98 5.67
C GLN A 28 8.81 -4.42 5.23
N ALA A 29 10.00 -4.94 5.50
CA ALA A 29 10.35 -6.35 5.35
C ALA A 29 11.37 -6.76 6.41
N PRO A 30 11.38 -8.01 6.89
CA PRO A 30 12.35 -8.45 7.89
C PRO A 30 13.78 -8.48 7.32
N ARG A 31 14.77 -7.94 8.05
CA ARG A 31 16.20 -8.04 7.67
C ARG A 31 16.72 -9.48 7.71
N ALA A 32 16.02 -10.38 8.40
CA ALA A 32 16.33 -11.81 8.44
C ALA A 32 16.31 -12.47 7.04
N ILE A 33 15.70 -11.86 6.02
CA ILE A 33 15.77 -12.33 4.62
C ILE A 33 17.19 -12.25 4.03
N GLY A 34 18.10 -11.51 4.67
CA GLY A 34 19.49 -11.36 4.26
C GLY A 34 19.69 -10.42 3.08
N ASN A 35 19.20 -10.80 1.89
CA ASN A 35 19.34 -9.97 0.70
C ASN A 35 18.31 -8.82 0.72
N PRO A 36 18.73 -7.54 0.79
CA PRO A 36 17.82 -6.40 0.83
C PRO A 36 16.93 -6.27 -0.41
N ASP A 37 17.34 -6.79 -1.56
CA ASP A 37 16.53 -6.72 -2.80
C ASP A 37 15.28 -7.62 -2.73
N LEU A 38 15.28 -8.61 -1.84
CA LEU A 38 14.12 -9.46 -1.59
C LEU A 38 13.01 -8.75 -0.77
N ARG A 39 13.27 -7.54 -0.24
CA ARG A 39 12.30 -6.80 0.57
C ARG A 39 11.00 -6.51 -0.18
N HIS A 40 11.09 -6.29 -1.49
CA HIS A 40 9.94 -6.01 -2.35
C HIS A 40 8.96 -7.20 -2.39
N TRP A 41 9.45 -8.43 -2.22
CA TRP A 41 8.63 -9.65 -2.27
C TRP A 41 8.27 -10.23 -0.90
N ASN A 42 8.77 -9.61 0.18
CA ASN A 42 8.54 -9.99 1.57
C ASN A 42 7.95 -8.80 2.35
N VAL A 43 7.14 -8.01 1.66
CA VAL A 43 6.62 -6.72 2.12
C VAL A 43 5.38 -6.89 2.99
N SER A 44 5.26 -6.02 3.99
CA SER A 44 4.00 -5.65 4.63
C SER A 44 3.96 -4.14 4.87
N ILE A 45 2.80 -3.62 5.28
CA ILE A 45 2.61 -2.22 5.67
C ILE A 45 2.75 -2.13 7.19
N GLY A 46 3.79 -1.45 7.65
CA GLY A 46 4.01 -1.07 9.05
C GLY A 46 3.32 0.23 9.40
N HIS A 47 3.21 0.48 10.70
CA HIS A 47 2.59 1.67 11.26
C HIS A 47 3.39 2.17 12.48
N ALA A 48 3.57 3.47 12.58
CA ALA A 48 4.14 4.14 13.74
C ALA A 48 3.41 5.45 13.99
N VAL A 49 3.38 5.87 15.25
CA VAL A 49 2.74 7.13 15.66
C VAL A 49 3.73 8.08 16.30
N SER A 50 3.50 9.39 16.16
CA SER A 50 4.30 10.45 16.78
C SER A 50 3.42 11.66 17.08
N THR A 51 3.79 12.47 18.06
CA THR A 51 3.15 13.78 18.31
C THR A 51 4.03 14.95 17.88
N ASP A 52 5.28 14.70 17.46
CA ASP A 52 6.26 15.75 17.18
C ASP A 52 7.11 15.49 15.91
N LEU A 53 6.79 14.43 15.15
CA LEU A 53 7.49 13.96 13.96
C LEU A 53 8.96 13.54 14.20
N ARG A 54 9.38 13.44 15.46
CA ARG A 54 10.76 13.13 15.86
C ARG A 54 10.82 11.84 16.66
N ASP A 55 9.91 11.66 17.60
CA ASP A 55 9.88 10.48 18.45
C ASP A 55 8.70 9.61 18.02
N TRP A 56 9.03 8.39 17.60
CA TRP A 56 8.10 7.48 16.94
C TRP A 56 7.88 6.24 17.80
N THR A 57 6.61 5.91 18.04
CA THR A 57 6.19 4.65 18.66
C THR A 57 5.72 3.70 17.56
N VAL A 58 6.46 2.63 17.33
CA VAL A 58 6.09 1.59 16.35
C VAL A 58 4.90 0.79 16.88
N ARG A 59 3.91 0.57 16.01
CA ARG A 59 2.72 -0.28 16.25
C ARG A 59 2.91 -1.65 15.61
N ASP A 60 1.91 -2.50 15.75
CA ASP A 60 1.86 -3.77 15.03
C ASP A 60 1.80 -3.55 13.51
N THR A 61 2.03 -4.62 12.76
CA THR A 61 1.87 -4.58 11.30
C THR A 61 0.42 -4.24 10.95
N ALA A 62 0.21 -3.13 10.24
CA ALA A 62 -1.12 -2.64 9.91
C ALA A 62 -1.82 -3.53 8.87
N PHE A 63 -1.08 -3.90 7.82
CA PHE A 63 -1.65 -4.67 6.71
C PHE A 63 -0.59 -5.48 5.98
N GLY A 64 -0.98 -6.56 5.32
CA GLY A 64 -0.07 -7.40 4.55
C GLY A 64 -0.77 -8.18 3.45
N PRO A 65 0.01 -8.91 2.63
CA PRO A 65 -0.52 -9.75 1.55
C PRO A 65 -1.58 -10.72 2.06
N SER A 66 -2.51 -11.11 1.17
CA SER A 66 -3.52 -12.10 1.53
C SER A 66 -2.84 -13.41 1.98
N ALA A 67 -3.33 -13.97 3.09
CA ALA A 67 -2.80 -15.22 3.64
C ALA A 67 -3.20 -16.45 2.81
N SER A 68 -4.30 -16.35 2.04
CA SER A 68 -4.76 -17.37 1.10
C SER A 68 -4.61 -16.88 -0.34
N PRO A 69 -4.59 -17.80 -1.34
CA PRO A 69 -4.49 -17.42 -2.74
C PRO A 69 -5.52 -16.35 -3.14
N ALA A 70 -5.02 -15.24 -3.68
CA ALA A 70 -5.77 -14.05 -4.06
C ALA A 70 -4.96 -13.20 -5.06
N TRP A 71 -5.57 -12.15 -5.61
CA TRP A 71 -4.89 -11.26 -6.56
C TRP A 71 -3.76 -10.43 -5.91
N ASP A 72 -3.76 -10.30 -4.57
CA ASP A 72 -2.78 -9.57 -3.75
C ASP A 72 -2.09 -10.47 -2.70
N ASP A 73 -1.98 -11.77 -2.98
CA ASP A 73 -1.36 -12.75 -2.08
C ASP A 73 0.18 -12.73 -2.09
N TYR A 74 0.79 -11.89 -2.92
CA TYR A 74 2.24 -11.75 -2.98
C TYR A 74 2.75 -10.47 -2.30
N THR A 75 2.14 -9.32 -2.62
CA THR A 75 2.64 -8.02 -2.16
C THR A 75 1.51 -7.08 -1.75
N THR A 76 1.85 -6.18 -0.83
CA THR A 76 1.08 -4.96 -0.49
C THR A 76 2.07 -3.80 -0.47
N TRP A 77 2.28 -3.19 -1.63
CA TRP A 77 3.16 -2.05 -1.86
C TRP A 77 2.43 -0.72 -1.66
N THR A 78 3.14 0.35 -2.01
CA THR A 78 2.83 1.75 -1.76
C THR A 78 1.40 2.11 -2.13
N GLY A 79 0.86 3.02 -1.32
CA GLY A 79 -0.53 3.40 -1.36
C GLY A 79 -0.78 4.71 -0.64
N SER A 80 -2.03 4.90 -0.23
CA SER A 80 -2.47 6.07 0.52
C SER A 80 -3.64 5.72 1.42
N ILE A 81 -3.83 6.54 2.45
CA ILE A 81 -5.00 6.47 3.32
C ILE A 81 -5.74 7.79 3.24
N MET A 82 -7.07 7.70 3.16
CA MET A 82 -7.97 8.85 3.30
C MET A 82 -9.11 8.51 4.25
N GLN A 83 -9.65 9.53 4.91
CA GLN A 83 -10.90 9.41 5.66
C GLN A 83 -12.06 9.82 4.76
N ALA A 84 -13.09 8.99 4.68
CA ALA A 84 -14.30 9.27 3.93
C ALA A 84 -15.47 8.47 4.49
N GLU A 85 -16.66 9.06 4.43
CA GLU A 85 -17.91 8.35 4.75
C GLU A 85 -17.88 7.66 6.13
N GLY A 86 -17.21 8.31 7.09
CA GLY A 86 -17.08 7.84 8.48
C GLY A 86 -16.06 6.72 8.70
N ARG A 87 -15.23 6.38 7.70
CA ARG A 87 -14.24 5.30 7.77
C ARG A 87 -12.89 5.73 7.20
N TYR A 88 -11.87 4.94 7.50
CA TYR A 88 -10.56 5.04 6.85
C TYR A 88 -10.50 4.09 5.67
N HIS A 89 -9.97 4.59 4.56
CA HIS A 89 -9.81 3.85 3.30
C HIS A 89 -8.33 3.75 2.98
N LEU A 90 -7.79 2.54 2.99
CA LEU A 90 -6.44 2.23 2.51
C LEU A 90 -6.54 1.77 1.06
N PHE A 91 -5.95 2.55 0.15
CA PHE A 91 -5.66 2.10 -1.20
C PHE A 91 -4.20 1.67 -1.27
N TYR A 92 -3.91 0.54 -1.90
CA TYR A 92 -2.57 -0.04 -1.92
C TYR A 92 -2.29 -0.72 -3.26
N THR A 93 -1.03 -1.00 -3.53
CA THR A 93 -0.65 -1.77 -4.73
C THR A 93 -0.48 -3.23 -4.35
N GLY A 94 -1.11 -4.16 -5.08
CA GLY A 94 -0.98 -5.59 -4.86
C GLY A 94 -0.54 -6.35 -6.09
N THR A 95 0.06 -7.52 -5.87
CA THR A 95 0.43 -8.47 -6.92
C THR A 95 0.14 -9.91 -6.50
N CYS A 96 0.03 -10.81 -7.48
CA CYS A 96 -0.29 -12.22 -7.27
C CYS A 96 0.94 -13.13 -7.45
N ARG A 97 1.07 -14.14 -6.59
CA ARG A 97 2.15 -15.15 -6.66
C ARG A 97 2.05 -15.99 -7.91
N ALA A 98 0.84 -16.37 -8.31
CA ALA A 98 0.60 -17.17 -9.52
C ALA A 98 0.99 -16.44 -10.81
N GLU A 99 1.10 -15.12 -10.76
CA GLU A 99 1.52 -14.26 -11.87
C GLU A 99 2.98 -13.80 -11.72
N ASN A 100 3.75 -14.44 -10.83
CA ASN A 100 5.14 -14.09 -10.51
C ASN A 100 5.33 -12.62 -10.05
N GLY A 101 4.26 -11.98 -9.55
CA GLY A 101 4.33 -10.58 -9.15
C GLY A 101 4.43 -9.58 -10.30
N LEU A 102 4.28 -10.02 -11.56
CA LEU A 102 4.50 -9.17 -12.74
C LEU A 102 3.35 -8.22 -13.05
N ARG A 103 2.20 -8.40 -12.40
CA ARG A 103 0.98 -7.60 -12.63
C ARG A 103 0.58 -6.83 -11.39
N GLN A 104 0.91 -5.54 -11.39
CA GLN A 104 0.49 -4.61 -10.35
C GLN A 104 -0.99 -4.26 -10.52
N ARG A 105 -1.74 -4.25 -9.42
CA ARG A 105 -3.15 -3.85 -9.33
C ARG A 105 -3.36 -2.94 -8.13
N ILE A 106 -4.44 -2.17 -8.11
CA ILE A 106 -4.80 -1.33 -6.97
C ILE A 106 -5.87 -2.04 -6.14
N GLY A 107 -5.60 -2.17 -4.85
CA GLY A 107 -6.53 -2.71 -3.86
C GLY A 107 -7.15 -1.66 -2.98
N HIS A 108 -8.21 -2.05 -2.27
CA HIS A 108 -8.92 -1.24 -1.31
C HIS A 108 -9.27 -2.04 -0.05
N ALA A 109 -8.90 -1.49 1.10
CA ALA A 109 -9.28 -1.95 2.42
C ALA A 109 -9.86 -0.79 3.25
N THR A 110 -10.65 -1.11 4.26
CA THR A 110 -11.25 -0.15 5.18
C THR A 110 -10.99 -0.50 6.63
N SER A 111 -10.96 0.51 7.48
CA SER A 111 -10.89 0.37 8.93
C SER A 111 -11.73 1.48 9.58
N ASP A 112 -12.18 1.24 10.80
CA ASP A 112 -12.87 2.26 11.61
C ASP A 112 -11.87 3.10 12.44
N SER A 113 -10.58 2.71 12.45
CA SER A 113 -9.47 3.43 13.10
C SER A 113 -8.19 3.32 12.25
N LEU A 114 -7.30 4.31 12.33
CA LEU A 114 -5.98 4.26 11.70
C LEU A 114 -5.09 3.13 12.26
N ASP A 115 -5.33 2.68 13.49
CA ASP A 115 -4.63 1.53 14.10
C ASP A 115 -5.10 0.17 13.53
N GLY A 116 -6.11 0.16 12.66
CA GLY A 116 -6.75 -1.07 12.16
C GLY A 116 -7.81 -1.63 13.13
N PRO A 117 -8.24 -2.89 12.92
CA PRO A 117 -7.82 -3.79 11.85
C PRO A 117 -8.33 -3.35 10.46
N TRP A 118 -7.50 -3.55 9.45
CA TRP A 118 -7.85 -3.25 8.05
C TRP A 118 -8.51 -4.46 7.38
N THR A 119 -9.67 -4.24 6.78
CA THR A 119 -10.47 -5.27 6.10
C THR A 119 -10.60 -4.94 4.61
N ARG A 120 -10.18 -5.85 3.73
CA ARG A 120 -10.36 -5.74 2.27
C ARG A 120 -11.84 -5.53 1.94
N VAL A 121 -12.15 -4.62 1.02
CA VAL A 121 -13.52 -4.40 0.54
C VAL A 121 -13.85 -5.43 -0.54
N GLY A 122 -14.86 -6.27 -0.31
CA GLY A 122 -15.17 -7.38 -1.21
C GLY A 122 -14.00 -8.36 -1.33
N ASN A 123 -13.49 -8.58 -2.55
CA ASN A 123 -12.26 -9.35 -2.78
C ASN A 123 -10.97 -8.51 -2.66
N GLY A 124 -11.09 -7.23 -2.32
CA GLY A 124 -10.00 -6.27 -2.19
C GLY A 124 -9.61 -5.56 -3.48
N LEU A 125 -9.98 -6.05 -4.67
CA LEU A 125 -9.58 -5.44 -5.94
C LEU A 125 -10.39 -4.17 -6.22
N ALA A 126 -9.72 -3.04 -6.38
CA ALA A 126 -10.36 -1.75 -6.64
C ALA A 126 -10.21 -1.27 -8.09
N LEU A 127 -9.02 -1.47 -8.68
CA LEU A 127 -8.75 -1.12 -10.07
C LEU A 127 -7.75 -2.10 -10.69
N ASP A 128 -8.07 -2.55 -11.90
CA ASP A 128 -7.18 -3.29 -12.80
C ASP A 128 -6.96 -2.49 -14.10
N LEU A 129 -6.04 -2.96 -14.94
CA LEU A 129 -5.63 -2.29 -16.16
C LEU A 129 -6.78 -2.16 -17.16
N ASP A 130 -6.83 -1.01 -17.84
CA ASP A 130 -7.60 -0.80 -19.05
C ASP A 130 -6.63 -0.62 -20.24
N GLU A 131 -6.51 -1.65 -21.08
CA GLU A 131 -5.60 -1.69 -22.24
C GLU A 131 -5.89 -0.61 -23.29
N ARG A 132 -7.06 0.05 -23.23
CA ARG A 132 -7.37 1.20 -24.10
C ARG A 132 -6.49 2.41 -23.77
N PHE A 133 -6.01 2.51 -22.53
CA PHE A 133 -5.28 3.67 -22.03
C PHE A 133 -3.85 3.35 -21.62
N TYR A 134 -3.58 2.11 -21.21
CA TYR A 134 -2.31 1.73 -20.59
C TYR A 134 -1.75 0.41 -21.13
N GLU A 135 -0.43 0.27 -21.02
CA GLU A 135 0.36 -0.86 -21.52
C GLU A 135 0.22 -2.09 -20.61
N GLU A 136 -0.20 -3.24 -21.16
CA GLU A 136 -0.17 -4.55 -20.48
C GLU A 136 1.25 -5.15 -20.48
N TYR A 137 1.50 -6.15 -19.61
CA TYR A 137 2.80 -6.81 -19.54
C TYR A 137 3.15 -7.52 -20.85
N GLU A 138 4.32 -7.17 -21.40
CA GLU A 138 4.95 -7.85 -22.54
C GLU A 138 6.39 -8.24 -22.15
N GLU A 139 6.69 -9.54 -22.26
CA GLU A 139 8.00 -10.06 -21.90
C GLU A 139 9.12 -9.41 -22.73
N GLY A 140 10.19 -8.98 -22.06
CA GLY A 140 11.34 -8.34 -22.69
C GLY A 140 11.16 -6.85 -23.02
N ARG A 141 9.96 -6.27 -22.81
CA ARG A 141 9.70 -4.84 -23.03
C ARG A 141 9.92 -4.01 -21.77
N TRP A 142 9.35 -4.44 -20.64
CA TRP A 142 9.54 -3.84 -19.33
C TRP A 142 9.52 -4.93 -18.24
N HIS A 143 9.99 -4.61 -17.04
CA HIS A 143 10.15 -5.62 -15.98
C HIS A 143 8.83 -6.08 -15.35
N ASP A 144 7.77 -5.28 -15.45
CA ASP A 144 6.43 -5.57 -14.94
C ASP A 144 5.33 -4.73 -15.64
N ARG A 145 4.06 -5.03 -15.36
CA ARG A 145 2.94 -4.15 -15.70
C ARG A 145 2.77 -3.10 -14.62
N ALA A 146 2.88 -1.82 -15.01
CA ALA A 146 2.74 -0.70 -14.10
C ALA A 146 1.26 -0.31 -13.88
N LEU A 147 0.79 -0.45 -12.63
CA LEU A 147 -0.47 0.09 -12.14
C LEU A 147 -0.42 0.14 -10.61
N ARG A 148 0.17 1.21 -10.07
CA ARG A 148 0.57 1.28 -8.65
C ARG A 148 0.51 2.69 -8.06
N ASP A 149 0.88 2.79 -6.80
CA ASP A 149 1.03 4.03 -6.04
C ASP A 149 -0.27 4.86 -6.03
N PRO A 150 -1.44 4.26 -5.66
CA PRO A 150 -2.70 4.98 -5.63
C PRO A 150 -2.69 6.12 -4.62
N TRP A 151 -3.05 7.31 -5.06
CA TRP A 151 -3.34 8.46 -4.22
C TRP A 151 -4.74 9.00 -4.51
N VAL A 152 -5.61 9.01 -3.51
CA VAL A 152 -7.00 9.46 -3.66
C VAL A 152 -7.19 10.82 -2.99
N MET A 153 -7.81 11.76 -3.70
CA MET A 153 -8.20 13.04 -3.14
C MET A 153 -9.38 12.87 -2.19
N ALA A 154 -9.25 13.44 -0.98
CA ALA A 154 -10.32 13.45 0.00
C ALA A 154 -11.52 14.32 -0.43
N GLU A 155 -11.27 15.36 -1.23
CA GLU A 155 -12.33 16.21 -1.78
C GLU A 155 -12.99 15.56 -3.00
N LYS A 156 -14.33 15.60 -3.03
CA LYS A 156 -15.11 15.20 -4.20
C LYS A 156 -15.11 16.33 -5.22
N ILE A 157 -14.74 16.01 -6.47
CA ILE A 157 -14.92 16.91 -7.63
C ILE A 157 -16.09 16.33 -8.43
N ASP A 158 -17.07 17.17 -8.76
CA ASP A 158 -18.30 16.76 -9.46
C ASP A 158 -19.02 15.57 -8.80
N GLY A 159 -18.97 15.50 -7.47
CA GLY A 159 -19.57 14.44 -6.67
C GLY A 159 -18.79 13.12 -6.64
N LEU A 160 -17.59 13.06 -7.22
CA LEU A 160 -16.76 11.86 -7.33
C LEU A 160 -15.40 12.02 -6.64
N TYR A 161 -14.94 10.92 -6.02
CA TYR A 161 -13.54 10.79 -5.61
C TYR A 161 -12.65 10.55 -6.83
N HIS A 162 -11.44 11.10 -6.77
CA HIS A 162 -10.47 11.03 -7.87
C HIS A 162 -9.19 10.37 -7.38
N MET A 163 -8.70 9.39 -8.14
CA MET A 163 -7.48 8.64 -7.86
C MET A 163 -6.42 8.94 -8.91
N PHE A 164 -5.22 9.27 -8.45
CA PHE A 164 -4.00 9.30 -9.25
C PHE A 164 -3.20 8.04 -8.98
N TYR A 165 -2.52 7.52 -10.00
CA TYR A 165 -1.69 6.33 -9.90
C TYR A 165 -0.61 6.34 -10.99
N THR A 166 0.43 5.54 -10.79
CA THR A 166 1.49 5.33 -11.77
C THR A 166 1.09 4.21 -12.73
N ALA A 167 1.07 4.51 -14.03
CA ALA A 167 0.86 3.55 -15.10
C ALA A 167 1.73 3.90 -16.32
N ARG A 168 1.86 2.95 -17.26
CA ARG A 168 2.59 3.13 -18.53
C ARG A 168 1.62 3.16 -19.70
N ARG A 169 1.98 3.85 -20.78
CA ARG A 169 1.21 3.96 -22.02
C ARG A 169 2.04 3.51 -23.21
#